data_AF-A0A351JT91-F1
#
_entry.id   AF-A0A351JT91-F1
#
_cell.length_a   1.000
_cell.length_b   1.000
_cell.length_c   1.000
_cell.angle_alpha   90.00
_cell.angle_beta   90.00
_cell.angle_gamma   90.00
#
_symmetry.space_group_name_H-M   'P 1'
#
loop_
_entity.id
_entity.type
_entity.pdbx_description
1 polymer ?
#
loop_
_entity_poly.entity_id
_entity_poly.type
_entity_poly.pdbx_seq_one_letter_code
_entity_poly.pdbx_strand_id
1 'polypeptide(L)' 'MLIKDELGEVKGASNVKVDAKSGEGSVMLDTDIANVNDLLIAVEKAGYKAVVND' A
#
# COMPACT_ATOMS: atom_id res chain seq x y z
N MET A 1 -4.54 12.41 -8.07
CA MET A 1 -3.97 11.91 -6.81
C MET A 1 -3.38 10.55 -7.08
N LEU A 2 -2.17 10.29 -6.62
CA LEU A 2 -1.36 9.14 -6.98
C LEU A 2 -1.27 8.24 -5.75
N ILE A 3 -1.86 7.05 -5.81
CA ILE A 3 -1.84 6.06 -4.72
C ILE A 3 -0.42 5.78 -4.20
N LYS A 4 0.63 5.97 -5.03
CA LYS A 4 2.04 5.84 -4.63
C LYS A 4 2.46 6.81 -3.51
N ASP A 5 1.93 8.03 -3.51
CA ASP A 5 2.28 9.05 -2.52
C ASP A 5 1.62 8.68 -1.17
N GLU A 6 0.38 8.22 -1.22
CA GLU A 6 -0.38 7.82 -0.04
C GLU A 6 0.12 6.49 0.57
N LEU A 7 0.47 5.52 -0.29
CA LEU A 7 1.17 4.30 0.12
C LEU A 7 2.56 4.59 0.71
N GLY A 8 3.22 5.67 0.27
CA GLY A 8 4.50 6.12 0.81
C GLY A 8 4.39 6.79 2.18
N GLU A 9 3.22 7.32 2.54
CA GLU A 9 2.94 7.88 3.86
C GLU A 9 2.57 6.83 4.92
N VAL A 10 2.26 5.59 4.51
CA VAL A 10 1.93 4.52 5.46
C VAL A 10 3.17 4.15 6.28
N LYS A 11 3.08 4.27 7.60
CA LYS A 11 4.15 3.83 8.50
C LYS A 11 4.37 2.32 8.37
N GLY A 12 5.61 1.92 8.10
CA GLY A 12 5.97 0.53 7.82
C GLY A 12 5.89 0.15 6.34
N ALA A 13 5.34 1.00 5.47
CA ALA A 13 5.43 0.80 4.03
C ALA A 13 6.75 1.36 3.48
N SER A 14 7.46 0.53 2.73
CA SER A 14 8.73 0.83 2.09
C SER A 14 8.67 0.37 0.64
N ASN A 15 9.49 0.98 -0.21
CA ASN A 15 9.71 0.50 -1.58
C ASN A 15 8.43 0.42 -2.46
N VAL A 16 7.54 1.41 -2.31
CA VAL A 16 6.28 1.53 -3.05
C VAL A 16 6.54 1.66 -4.56
N LYS A 17 6.02 0.70 -5.33
CA LYS A 17 5.94 0.73 -6.78
C LYS A 17 4.48 0.63 -7.20
N VAL A 18 4.05 1.52 -8.09
CA VAL A 18 2.69 1.50 -8.60
C VAL A 18 2.77 1.59 -10.12
N ASP A 19 2.33 0.55 -10.79
CA ASP A 19 2.18 0.48 -12.22
C ASP A 19 0.76 0.87 -12.60
N ALA A 20 0.56 2.17 -12.84
CA ALA A 20 -0.72 2.71 -13.31
C ALA A 20 -1.15 2.14 -14.68
N LYS A 21 -0.22 1.54 -15.44
CA LYS A 21 -0.51 0.89 -16.73
C LYS A 21 -1.21 -0.47 -16.58
N SER A 22 -0.80 -1.29 -15.61
CA SER A 22 -1.45 -2.57 -15.31
C SER A 22 -2.53 -2.44 -14.22
N GLY A 23 -2.51 -1.34 -13.46
CA GLY A 23 -3.38 -1.14 -12.31
C GLY A 23 -2.88 -1.87 -11.06
N GLU A 24 -1.63 -2.33 -11.07
CA GLU A 24 -1.03 -3.10 -9.99
C GLU A 24 -0.07 -2.24 -9.17
N GLY A 25 0.02 -2.51 -7.87
CA GLY A 25 0.96 -1.85 -6.97
C GLY A 25 1.63 -2.87 -6.08
N SER A 26 2.93 -2.72 -5.90
CA SER A 26 3.73 -3.50 -4.96
C SER A 26 4.28 -2.58 -3.90
N VAL A 27 4.07 -2.93 -2.63
CA VAL A 27 4.61 -2.20 -1.50
C VAL A 27 5.23 -3.22 -0.56
N MET A 28 6.41 -2.90 -0.03
CA MET A 28 7.05 -3.73 0.97
C MET A 28 6.56 -3.26 2.33
N LEU A 29 5.90 -4.14 3.08
CA LEU A 29 5.49 -3.85 4.43
C LEU A 29 6.47 -4.46 5.43
N ASP A 30 6.90 -3.66 6.39
CA ASP A 30 7.60 -4.13 7.57
C ASP A 30 6.58 -4.67 8.58
N THR A 31 6.45 -6.00 8.64
CA THR A 31 5.49 -6.69 9.53
C THR A 31 5.80 -6.51 11.02
N ASP A 32 7.01 -6.04 11.35
CA ASP A 32 7.43 -5.67 12.70
C ASP A 32 6.86 -4.31 13.13
N ILE A 33 6.57 -3.43 12.17
CA ILE A 33 6.10 -2.05 12.41
C ILE A 33 4.60 -1.93 12.16
N ALA A 34 4.08 -2.58 11.11
CA ALA A 34 2.68 -2.52 10.73
C ALA A 34 2.19 -3.88 10.23
N ASN A 35 0.94 -4.20 10.51
CA ASN A 35 0.31 -5.41 9.99
C ASN A 35 -0.30 -5.16 8.61
N VAL A 36 -0.43 -6.23 7.82
CA VAL A 36 -1.05 -6.17 6.49
C VAL A 36 -2.47 -5.58 6.54
N ASN A 37 -3.20 -5.85 7.63
CA ASN A 37 -4.50 -5.24 7.91
C ASN A 37 -4.44 -3.72 8.08
N ASP A 38 -3.42 -3.21 8.76
CA ASP A 38 -3.23 -1.77 8.98
C ASP A 38 -2.95 -1.06 7.64
N LEU A 39 -2.17 -1.72 6.79
CA LEU A 39 -1.91 -1.31 5.42
C LEU A 39 -3.21 -1.27 4.59
N LEU A 40 -4.03 -2.33 4.65
CA LEU A 40 -5.31 -2.38 3.95
C LEU A 40 -6.23 -1.24 4.38
N ILE A 41 -6.32 -0.97 5.68
CA ILE A 41 -7.12 0.12 6.23
C ILE A 41 -6.60 1.48 5.76
N ALA A 42 -5.28 1.67 5.71
CA ALA A 42 -4.67 2.90 5.21
C ALA A 42 -4.96 3.10 3.71
N VAL A 43 -4.90 2.03 2.92
CA VAL A 43 -5.23 2.07 1.48
C VAL A 43 -6.72 2.31 1.26
N GLU A 44 -7.61 1.72 2.07
CA GLU A 44 -9.05 2.00 2.03
C GLU A 44 -9.36 3.45 2.41
N LYS A 45 -8.68 3.99 3.42
CA LYS A 45 -8.79 5.42 3.81
C LYS A 45 -8.35 6.36 2.69
N ALA A 46 -7.36 5.95 1.90
CA ALA A 46 -6.91 6.65 0.70
C ALA A 46 -7.93 6.58 -0.46
N GLY A 47 -8.99 5.78 -0.33
CA GLY A 47 -10.01 5.58 -1.36
C GLY A 47 -9.62 4.52 -2.41
N TYR A 48 -8.64 3.68 -2.11
CA TYR A 48 -8.20 2.58 -2.96
C TYR A 48 -8.49 1.23 -2.29
N LYS A 49 -8.51 0.15 -3.06
CA LYS A 49 -8.58 -1.22 -2.51
C LYS A 49 -7.26 -1.93 -2.75
N ALA A 50 -6.59 -2.33 -1.68
CA ALA A 50 -5.50 -3.29 -1.74
C ALA A 50 -6.06 -4.71 -1.55
N VAL A 51 -5.53 -5.67 -2.30
CA VAL A 51 -5.83 -7.09 -2.14
C VAL A 51 -4.50 -7.79 -1.88
N VAL A 52 -4.42 -8.53 -0.78
CA VAL A 52 -3.27 -9.37 -0.47
C VAL A 52 -3.51 -10.71 -1.15
N ASN A 53 -2.58 -11.15 -2.00
CA ASN A 53 -2.57 -12.53 -2.48
C ASN A 53 -1.51 -13.30 -1.70
N ASP A 54 -1.87 -14.50 -1.24
CA ASP A 54 -1.02 -15.47 -0.54
C ASP A 54 -0.02 -16.14 -1.51
#